data_AF-A0A7Y3U8C4-F1
#
_entry.id   AF-A0A7Y3U8C4-F1
#
_cell.length_a   1.000
_cell.length_b   1.000
_cell.length_c   1.000
_cell.angle_alpha   90.00
_cell.angle_beta   90.00
_cell.angle_gamma   90.00
#
_symmetry.space_group_name_H-M   'P 1'
#
loop_
_entity.id
_entity.type
_entity.pdbx_description
1 polymer ?
#
loop_
_entity_poly.entity_id
_entity_poly.type
_entity_poly.pdbx_seq_one_letter_code
_entity_poly.pdbx_strand_id
1 'polypeptide(L)'
;MPASPLLSICSDRSICSEPAGTCGQCHEQSHGGPVEMYRGVGGRGVESMPSPMFLAQVDCIACHQEKEYGSGVADVIGQTYIAAQNRCDYCHGNRYEGVLDEWKESIESGLFQAESIFIQADALLANALDDIDPVQQLELRRLLGDAEHNIRFVSLGRGVHNATYATALLSISIDYASQVIEALGGEPVIPMPPESTPEDSG
;
A
#
# COMPACT_ATOMS: atom_id res chain seq x y z
N MET A 1 67.25 -7.48 15.57
CA MET A 1 66.26 -6.90 14.63
C MET A 1 65.32 -6.02 15.45
N PRO A 2 65.38 -4.68 15.34
CA PRO A 2 64.54 -3.80 16.14
C PRO A 2 63.18 -3.52 15.45
N ALA A 3 62.15 -3.34 16.28
CA ALA A 3 60.80 -2.98 15.91
C ALA A 3 60.68 -1.49 15.51
N SER A 4 59.80 -1.20 14.54
CA SER A 4 59.44 0.17 14.14
C SER A 4 58.18 0.66 14.89
N PRO A 5 58.22 1.86 15.49
CA PRO A 5 57.06 2.56 16.06
C PRO A 5 56.66 3.78 15.22
N LEU A 6 55.36 4.06 15.08
CA LEU A 6 54.81 5.39 14.81
C LEU A 6 53.46 5.52 15.54
N LEU A 7 53.48 5.99 16.79
CA LEU A 7 52.92 7.27 17.30
C LEU A 7 51.88 7.93 16.35
N SER A 8 50.63 8.11 16.78
CA SER A 8 50.13 9.12 17.73
C SER A 8 49.73 10.44 17.07
N ILE A 9 48.46 10.61 16.68
CA ILE A 9 47.78 11.91 16.58
C ILE A 9 46.28 11.75 16.91
N CYS A 10 45.93 11.73 18.19
CA CYS A 10 44.62 12.20 18.65
C CYS A 10 44.89 13.18 19.79
N SER A 11 45.11 14.44 19.45
CA SER A 11 45.28 15.53 20.41
C SER A 11 44.57 16.76 19.88
N ASP A 12 43.24 16.71 19.80
CA ASP A 12 42.44 17.83 20.28
C ASP A 12 40.99 17.42 20.53
N ARG A 13 40.45 17.86 21.67
CA ARG A 13 39.17 17.44 22.25
C ARG A 13 38.08 18.47 21.97
N SER A 14 37.76 18.68 20.69
CA SER A 14 36.69 19.63 20.33
C SER A 14 35.71 19.17 19.25
N ILE A 15 35.81 17.94 18.72
CA ILE A 15 34.79 17.43 17.78
C ILE A 15 34.56 15.93 18.03
N CYS A 16 33.85 15.63 19.10
CA CYS A 16 33.03 14.42 19.20
C CYS A 16 31.63 14.82 19.65
N SER A 17 31.03 15.80 18.97
CA SER A 17 29.59 15.78 18.81
C SER A 17 29.33 14.85 17.63
N GLU A 18 28.97 13.60 17.87
CA GLU A 18 28.18 12.91 16.85
C GLU A 18 26.90 13.76 16.70
N PRO A 19 26.64 14.36 15.53
CA PRO A 19 25.27 14.68 15.27
C PRO A 19 24.59 13.32 15.20
N ALA A 20 23.68 13.04 16.13
CA ALA A 20 22.62 12.08 15.90
C ALA A 20 21.86 12.59 14.66
N GLY A 21 22.42 12.26 13.50
CA GLY A 21 21.95 12.69 12.21
C GLY A 21 20.66 11.94 11.96
N THR A 22 19.57 12.68 11.94
CA THR A 22 18.23 12.22 11.66
C THR A 22 18.18 11.62 10.24
N CYS A 23 18.60 10.36 10.07
CA CYS A 23 18.61 9.68 8.77
C CYS A 23 17.22 9.68 8.12
N GLY A 24 16.16 9.62 8.93
CA GLY A 24 14.76 9.68 8.48
C GLY A 24 14.32 11.01 7.85
N GLN A 25 15.14 12.05 7.87
CA GLN A 25 14.87 13.29 7.11
C GLN A 25 15.33 13.22 5.65
N CYS A 26 16.16 12.23 5.28
CA CYS A 26 16.60 11.99 3.90
C CYS A 26 16.34 10.56 3.40
N HIS A 27 16.08 9.59 4.28
CA HIS A 27 15.56 8.26 3.94
C HIS A 27 14.04 8.31 3.85
N GLU A 28 13.57 8.96 2.80
CA GLU A 28 12.17 9.06 2.46
C GLU A 28 11.65 7.66 2.10
N GLN A 29 10.68 7.15 2.86
CA GLN A 29 9.98 5.89 2.58
C GLN A 29 9.06 5.98 1.35
N SER A 30 9.47 6.73 0.32
CA SER A 30 8.62 7.09 -0.83
C SER A 30 8.14 5.87 -1.63
N HIS A 31 8.73 4.68 -1.38
CA HIS A 31 8.35 3.41 -1.99
C HIS A 31 8.04 2.29 -0.99
N GLY A 32 7.92 2.58 0.31
CA GLY A 32 7.69 1.54 1.34
C GLY A 32 6.43 0.72 1.05
N GLY A 33 5.30 1.40 0.82
CA GLY A 33 4.01 0.77 0.50
C GLY A 33 4.07 -0.12 -0.76
N PRO A 34 4.44 0.43 -1.94
CA PRO A 34 4.59 -0.36 -3.16
C PRO A 34 5.53 -1.56 -3.03
N VAL A 35 6.65 -1.41 -2.32
CA VAL A 35 7.61 -2.52 -2.09
C VAL A 35 7.00 -3.60 -1.20
N GLU A 36 6.32 -3.24 -0.13
CA GLU A 36 5.64 -4.19 0.77
C GLU A 36 4.48 -4.90 0.04
N MET A 37 3.70 -4.17 -0.75
CA MET A 37 2.64 -4.73 -1.60
C MET A 37 3.22 -5.74 -2.60
N TYR A 38 4.30 -5.37 -3.29
CA TYR A 38 4.99 -6.26 -4.24
C TYR A 38 5.51 -7.53 -3.58
N ARG A 39 6.05 -7.40 -2.35
CA ARG A 39 6.50 -8.51 -1.51
C ARG A 39 5.37 -9.32 -0.88
N GLY A 40 4.14 -8.82 -0.92
CA GLY A 40 2.98 -9.48 -0.31
C GLY A 40 3.03 -9.51 1.21
N VAL A 41 3.50 -8.44 1.85
CA VAL A 41 3.60 -8.31 3.31
C VAL A 41 3.00 -6.98 3.77
N GLY A 42 2.82 -6.80 5.08
CA GLY A 42 2.39 -5.51 5.67
C GLY A 42 0.89 -5.40 5.91
N GLY A 43 0.07 -6.25 5.31
CA GLY A 43 -1.35 -6.37 5.61
C GLY A 43 -1.65 -7.14 6.90
N ARG A 44 -2.85 -6.96 7.45
CA ARG A 44 -3.35 -7.62 8.66
C ARG A 44 -4.43 -8.63 8.31
N GLY A 45 -4.40 -9.80 8.94
CA GLY A 45 -5.42 -10.84 8.71
C GLY A 45 -5.24 -11.68 7.43
N VAL A 46 -4.22 -11.38 6.62
CA VAL A 46 -3.86 -12.18 5.43
C VAL A 46 -2.41 -12.61 5.56
N GLU A 47 -2.15 -13.89 5.32
CA GLU A 47 -0.79 -14.42 5.29
C GLU A 47 0.06 -13.75 4.20
N SER A 48 1.39 -13.89 4.30
CA SER A 48 2.28 -13.32 3.30
C SER A 48 2.05 -13.97 1.93
N MET A 49 1.80 -13.16 0.90
CA MET A 49 1.51 -13.63 -0.46
C MET A 49 2.38 -12.90 -1.49
N PRO A 50 3.68 -13.21 -1.61
CA PRO A 50 4.56 -12.51 -2.54
C PRO A 50 4.08 -12.62 -3.99
N SER A 51 4.20 -11.54 -4.76
CA SER A 51 3.72 -11.56 -6.15
C SER A 51 4.56 -12.53 -7.00
N PRO A 52 3.99 -13.14 -8.06
CA PRO A 52 4.77 -13.97 -8.97
C PRO A 52 5.95 -13.24 -9.61
N MET A 53 5.78 -11.94 -9.91
CA MET A 53 6.84 -11.09 -10.46
C MET A 53 7.95 -10.84 -9.44
N PHE A 54 7.61 -10.67 -8.15
CA PHE A 54 8.60 -10.54 -7.08
C PHE A 54 9.41 -11.84 -6.92
N LEU A 55 8.75 -12.99 -6.93
CA LEU A 55 9.40 -14.30 -6.88
C LEU A 55 10.29 -14.55 -8.10
N ALA A 56 9.89 -14.01 -9.26
CA ALA A 56 10.68 -14.03 -10.50
C ALA A 56 11.76 -12.94 -10.56
N GLN A 57 11.92 -12.13 -9.50
CA GLN A 57 12.91 -11.06 -9.40
C GLN A 57 12.79 -9.99 -10.51
N VAL A 58 11.57 -9.69 -10.93
CA VAL A 58 11.32 -8.60 -11.87
C VAL A 58 11.54 -7.26 -11.14
N ASP A 59 12.46 -6.44 -11.64
CA ASP A 59 12.76 -5.13 -11.07
C ASP A 59 11.67 -4.10 -11.40
N CYS A 60 11.51 -3.08 -10.55
CA CYS A 60 10.51 -2.01 -10.72
C CYS A 60 10.62 -1.34 -12.10
N ILE A 61 11.85 -1.16 -12.60
CA ILE A 61 12.12 -0.54 -13.90
C ILE A 61 11.67 -1.39 -15.08
N ALA A 62 11.34 -2.68 -14.90
CA ALA A 62 10.79 -3.48 -15.99
C ALA A 62 9.42 -2.94 -16.43
N CYS A 63 8.64 -2.42 -15.47
CA CYS A 63 7.32 -1.82 -15.68
C CYS A 63 7.38 -0.28 -15.75
N HIS A 64 8.17 0.37 -14.90
CA HIS A 64 8.20 1.85 -14.82
C HIS A 64 9.21 2.47 -15.79
N GLN A 65 8.83 2.61 -17.07
CA GLN A 65 9.68 3.22 -18.11
C GLN A 65 9.02 4.35 -18.89
N GLU A 66 7.71 4.54 -18.74
CA GLU A 66 6.99 5.61 -19.43
C GLU A 66 7.00 6.89 -18.60
N LYS A 67 7.27 8.02 -19.24
CA LYS A 67 7.30 9.32 -18.57
C LYS A 67 5.87 9.71 -18.19
N GLU A 68 5.63 10.00 -16.91
CA GLU A 68 4.32 10.47 -16.45
C GLU A 68 3.99 11.86 -17.03
N TYR A 69 4.96 12.78 -17.01
CA TYR A 69 4.75 14.15 -17.46
C TYR A 69 5.52 14.47 -18.75
N GLY A 70 4.93 15.33 -19.58
CA GLY A 70 5.62 15.97 -20.71
C GLY A 70 6.66 17.00 -20.24
N SER A 71 7.61 17.35 -21.13
CA SER A 71 8.81 18.13 -20.77
C SER A 71 8.53 19.46 -20.07
N GLY A 72 7.53 20.23 -20.53
CA GLY A 72 7.23 21.54 -19.93
C GLY A 72 6.64 21.47 -18.51
N VAL A 73 5.96 20.38 -18.17
CA VAL A 73 5.44 20.13 -16.81
C VAL A 73 6.55 19.56 -15.93
N ALA A 74 7.32 18.62 -16.47
CA ALA A 74 8.43 17.98 -15.77
C ALA A 74 9.52 18.97 -15.31
N ASP A 75 9.73 20.07 -16.04
CA ASP A 75 10.66 21.14 -15.66
C ASP A 75 10.25 21.87 -14.36
N VAL A 76 8.96 21.83 -14.00
CA VAL A 76 8.41 22.54 -12.83
C VAL A 76 8.22 21.62 -11.63
N ILE A 77 7.66 20.43 -11.84
CA ILE A 77 7.29 19.50 -10.74
C ILE A 77 8.18 18.26 -10.66
N GLY A 78 9.14 18.11 -11.58
CA GLY A 78 9.99 16.93 -11.70
C GLY A 78 9.38 15.85 -12.60
N GLN A 79 10.19 14.83 -12.89
CA GLN A 79 9.81 13.68 -13.71
C GLN A 79 9.72 12.42 -12.84
N THR A 80 8.70 11.61 -13.10
CA THR A 80 8.61 10.22 -12.62
C THR A 80 8.23 9.29 -13.76
N TYR A 81 8.29 7.99 -13.52
CA TYR A 81 7.97 6.97 -14.50
C TYR A 81 6.82 6.10 -14.02
N ILE A 82 5.88 5.84 -14.91
CA ILE A 82 4.68 5.02 -14.65
C ILE A 82 4.78 3.67 -15.35
N ALA A 83 4.01 2.72 -14.82
CA ALA A 83 3.80 1.43 -15.45
C ALA A 83 2.89 1.58 -16.67
N ALA A 84 3.20 0.85 -17.73
CA ALA A 84 2.45 0.87 -18.98
C ALA A 84 2.16 -0.55 -19.48
N GLN A 85 1.00 -0.74 -20.13
CA GLN A 85 0.54 -2.04 -20.63
C GLN A 85 1.56 -2.70 -21.58
N ASN A 86 2.20 -1.91 -22.45
CA ASN A 86 3.21 -2.41 -23.37
C ASN A 86 4.42 -3.08 -22.69
N ARG A 87 4.64 -2.82 -21.39
CA ARG A 87 5.69 -3.45 -20.59
C ARG A 87 5.31 -4.88 -20.20
N CYS A 88 4.03 -5.11 -19.92
CA CYS A 88 3.48 -6.44 -19.70
C CYS A 88 3.62 -7.27 -21.00
N ASP A 89 3.26 -6.67 -22.13
CA ASP A 89 3.26 -7.32 -23.45
C ASP A 89 4.67 -7.73 -23.89
N TYR A 90 5.71 -7.02 -23.45
CA TYR A 90 7.11 -7.34 -23.75
C TYR A 90 7.49 -8.77 -23.33
N CYS A 91 7.01 -9.24 -22.17
CA CYS A 91 7.29 -10.58 -21.65
C CYS A 91 6.15 -11.57 -21.95
N HIS A 92 4.90 -11.10 -21.94
CA HIS A 92 3.71 -11.97 -21.98
C HIS A 92 3.01 -12.02 -23.34
N GLY A 93 3.35 -11.11 -24.26
CA GLY A 93 2.64 -10.89 -25.51
C GLY A 93 1.16 -10.61 -25.29
N ASN A 94 0.34 -10.90 -26.30
CA ASN A 94 -1.10 -10.63 -26.28
C ASN A 94 -1.89 -11.41 -25.21
N ARG A 95 -1.26 -12.34 -24.48
CA ARG A 95 -1.95 -13.05 -23.38
C ARG A 95 -2.28 -12.12 -22.23
N TYR A 96 -1.57 -11.01 -22.10
CA TYR A 96 -1.71 -10.04 -21.02
C TYR A 96 -2.29 -8.71 -21.54
N GLU A 97 -2.76 -8.67 -22.78
CA GLU A 97 -3.43 -7.49 -23.33
C GLU A 97 -4.57 -7.06 -22.40
N GLY A 98 -4.58 -5.78 -22.00
CA GLY A 98 -5.60 -5.21 -21.11
C GLY A 98 -5.47 -5.54 -19.62
N VAL A 99 -4.57 -6.45 -19.23
CA VAL A 99 -4.51 -6.94 -17.84
C VAL A 99 -4.22 -5.84 -16.80
N LEU A 100 -3.45 -4.82 -17.19
CA LEU A 100 -3.12 -3.72 -16.27
C LEU A 100 -4.37 -2.92 -15.91
N ASP A 101 -5.24 -2.68 -16.88
CA ASP A 101 -6.46 -1.92 -16.66
C ASP A 101 -7.50 -2.78 -15.91
N GLU A 102 -7.62 -4.07 -16.25
CA GLU A 102 -8.42 -5.03 -15.47
C GLU A 102 -8.02 -5.05 -13.98
N TRP A 103 -6.72 -5.03 -13.67
CA TRP A 103 -6.24 -4.97 -12.29
C TRP A 103 -6.58 -3.65 -11.61
N LYS A 104 -6.41 -2.50 -12.29
CA LYS A 104 -6.78 -1.20 -11.74
C LYS A 104 -8.27 -1.16 -11.41
N GLU A 105 -9.12 -1.53 -12.36
CA GLU A 105 -10.58 -1.55 -12.19
C GLU A 105 -11.00 -2.48 -11.05
N SER A 106 -10.42 -3.68 -10.97
CA SER A 106 -10.71 -4.63 -9.90
C SER A 106 -10.35 -4.06 -8.52
N ILE A 107 -9.19 -3.40 -8.41
CA ILE A 107 -8.72 -2.81 -7.15
C ILE A 107 -9.56 -1.58 -6.78
N GLU A 108 -9.90 -0.72 -7.74
CA GLU A 108 -10.75 0.46 -7.51
C GLU A 108 -12.16 0.04 -7.05
N SER A 109 -12.75 -0.95 -7.70
CA SER A 109 -14.03 -1.53 -7.28
C SER A 109 -13.95 -2.11 -5.86
N GLY A 110 -12.90 -2.86 -5.56
CA GLY A 110 -12.72 -3.45 -4.23
C GLY A 110 -12.50 -2.39 -3.15
N LEU A 111 -11.73 -1.34 -3.43
CA LEU A 111 -11.54 -0.20 -2.54
C LEU A 111 -12.86 0.51 -2.26
N PHE A 112 -13.64 0.80 -3.30
CA PHE A 112 -14.95 1.42 -3.15
C PHE A 112 -15.87 0.60 -2.23
N GLN A 113 -15.93 -0.71 -2.42
CA GLN A 113 -16.74 -1.62 -1.60
C GLN A 113 -16.25 -1.63 -0.14
N ALA A 114 -14.94 -1.80 0.07
CA ALA A 114 -14.33 -1.86 1.39
C ALA A 114 -14.47 -0.53 2.17
N GLU A 115 -14.25 0.60 1.51
CA GLU A 115 -14.44 1.93 2.11
C GLU A 115 -15.90 2.17 2.47
N SER A 116 -16.83 1.79 1.59
CA SER A 116 -18.27 1.98 1.84
C SER A 116 -18.76 1.18 3.03
N ILE A 117 -18.34 -0.08 3.17
CA ILE A 117 -18.74 -0.90 4.32
C ILE A 117 -18.02 -0.47 5.61
N PHE A 118 -16.76 -0.03 5.50
CA PHE A 118 -16.03 0.56 6.62
C PHE A 118 -16.75 1.79 7.18
N ILE A 119 -17.17 2.72 6.33
CA ILE A 119 -17.90 3.93 6.75
C ILE A 119 -19.21 3.58 7.45
N GLN A 120 -19.95 2.59 6.95
CA GLN A 120 -21.18 2.10 7.59
C GLN A 120 -20.90 1.54 8.99
N ALA A 121 -19.87 0.69 9.12
CA ALA A 121 -19.50 0.05 10.36
C ALA A 121 -18.97 1.06 11.40
N ASP A 122 -18.15 2.03 10.97
CA ASP A 122 -17.62 3.09 11.82
C ASP A 122 -18.74 3.99 12.37
N ALA A 123 -19.67 4.40 11.51
CA ALA A 123 -20.83 5.20 11.93
C ALA A 123 -21.73 4.44 12.92
N LEU A 124 -21.97 3.14 12.69
CA LEU A 124 -22.78 2.32 13.58
C LEU A 124 -22.09 2.13 14.94
N LEU A 125 -20.79 1.84 14.94
CA LEU A 125 -20.02 1.72 16.18
C LEU A 125 -20.00 3.03 16.96
N ALA A 126 -19.81 4.17 16.29
CA ALA A 126 -19.80 5.48 16.92
C ALA A 126 -21.11 5.80 17.66
N ASN A 127 -22.25 5.36 17.11
CA ASN A 127 -23.57 5.55 17.73
C ASN A 127 -23.86 4.58 18.87
N ALA A 128 -23.19 3.42 18.91
CA ALA A 128 -23.44 2.37 19.89
C ALA A 128 -22.48 2.40 21.10
N LEU A 129 -21.51 3.32 21.14
CA LEU A 129 -20.44 3.33 22.14
C LEU A 129 -20.93 3.36 23.59
N ASP A 130 -22.02 4.06 23.87
CA ASP A 130 -22.55 4.17 25.24
C ASP A 130 -23.41 2.94 25.63
N ASP A 131 -23.83 2.14 24.65
CA ASP A 131 -24.77 1.02 24.83
C ASP A 131 -24.08 -0.34 24.92
N ILE A 132 -22.80 -0.43 24.58
CA ILE A 132 -22.02 -1.67 24.57
C ILE A 132 -20.89 -1.65 25.62
N ASP A 133 -20.56 -2.82 26.16
CA ASP A 133 -19.57 -2.90 27.24
C ASP A 133 -18.14 -2.57 26.76
N PRO A 134 -17.25 -2.09 27.65
CA PRO A 134 -15.91 -1.64 27.24
C PRO A 134 -15.03 -2.71 26.57
N VAL A 135 -15.23 -4.00 26.88
CA VAL A 135 -14.47 -5.08 26.24
C VAL A 135 -14.94 -5.25 24.81
N GLN A 136 -16.25 -5.28 24.59
CA GLN A 136 -16.83 -5.31 23.25
C GLN A 136 -16.40 -4.09 22.42
N GLN A 137 -16.37 -2.88 23.00
CA GLN A 137 -15.87 -1.69 22.31
C GLN A 137 -14.44 -1.87 21.79
N LEU A 138 -13.55 -2.42 22.62
CA LEU A 138 -12.15 -2.64 22.25
C LEU A 138 -12.03 -3.65 21.11
N GLU A 139 -12.79 -4.75 21.16
CA GLU A 139 -12.80 -5.78 20.14
C GLU A 139 -13.27 -5.24 18.79
N LEU A 140 -14.38 -4.51 18.76
CA LEU A 140 -14.93 -3.91 17.53
C LEU A 140 -14.02 -2.83 16.95
N ARG A 141 -13.43 -1.98 17.80
CA ARG A 141 -12.43 -0.99 17.35
C ARG A 141 -11.20 -1.65 16.75
N ARG A 142 -10.77 -2.81 17.26
CA ARG A 142 -9.63 -3.55 16.69
C ARG A 142 -9.97 -4.06 15.29
N LEU A 143 -11.16 -4.64 15.09
CA LEU A 143 -11.61 -5.08 13.77
C LEU A 143 -11.63 -3.92 12.77
N LEU A 144 -12.21 -2.78 13.13
CA LEU A 144 -12.21 -1.60 12.26
C LEU A 144 -10.81 -1.04 12.00
N GLY A 145 -9.95 -0.98 13.02
CA GLY A 145 -8.58 -0.52 12.87
C GLY A 145 -7.74 -1.43 11.95
N ASP A 146 -8.03 -2.74 11.94
CA ASP A 146 -7.39 -3.67 11.01
C ASP A 146 -7.94 -3.53 9.58
N ALA A 147 -9.25 -3.32 9.43
CA ALA A 147 -9.89 -3.05 8.15
C ALA A 147 -9.36 -1.75 7.51
N GLU A 148 -9.31 -0.66 8.27
CA GLU A 148 -8.81 0.65 7.86
C GLU A 148 -7.34 0.57 7.43
N HIS A 149 -6.51 -0.12 8.22
CA HIS A 149 -5.09 -0.31 7.90
C HIS A 149 -4.92 -0.95 6.53
N ASN A 150 -5.66 -2.03 6.25
CA ASN A 150 -5.59 -2.75 4.98
C ASN A 150 -6.11 -1.92 3.80
N ILE A 151 -7.25 -1.22 3.95
CA ILE A 151 -7.81 -0.33 2.92
C ILE A 151 -6.77 0.74 2.55
N ARG A 152 -6.24 1.42 3.57
CA ARG A 152 -5.19 2.44 3.39
C ARG A 152 -3.93 1.87 2.76
N PHE A 153 -3.53 0.66 3.17
CA PHE A 153 -2.35 0.00 2.62
C PHE A 153 -2.53 -0.38 1.14
N VAL A 154 -3.69 -0.86 0.73
CA VAL A 154 -3.98 -1.16 -0.69
C VAL A 154 -4.01 0.11 -1.53
N SER A 155 -4.66 1.17 -1.04
CA SER A 155 -4.76 2.47 -1.72
C SER A 155 -3.37 3.12 -1.89
N LEU A 156 -2.63 3.31 -0.79
CA LEU A 156 -1.34 4.00 -0.81
C LEU A 156 -0.19 3.11 -1.32
N GLY A 157 -0.28 1.79 -1.10
CA GLY A 157 0.67 0.80 -1.60
C GLY A 157 0.47 0.44 -3.06
N ARG A 158 -0.55 1.01 -3.73
CA ARG A 158 -0.87 0.77 -5.14
C ARG A 158 -1.03 -0.72 -5.42
N GLY A 159 -2.20 -1.27 -5.09
CA GLY A 159 -2.51 -2.70 -5.16
C GLY A 159 -2.09 -3.44 -6.44
N VAL A 160 -1.92 -2.75 -7.57
CA VAL A 160 -1.44 -3.33 -8.85
C VAL A 160 -0.06 -3.98 -8.75
N HIS A 161 0.76 -3.61 -7.76
CA HIS A 161 2.02 -4.31 -7.49
C HIS A 161 1.79 -5.78 -7.08
N ASN A 162 0.61 -6.12 -6.57
CA ASN A 162 0.20 -7.49 -6.26
C ASN A 162 -1.33 -7.59 -6.17
N ALA A 163 -1.99 -7.67 -7.34
CA ALA A 163 -3.45 -7.66 -7.43
C ALA A 163 -4.11 -8.74 -6.56
N THR A 164 -3.54 -9.96 -6.51
CA THR A 164 -4.07 -11.06 -5.69
C THR A 164 -4.02 -10.75 -4.20
N TYR A 165 -2.90 -10.22 -3.70
CA TYR A 165 -2.78 -9.84 -2.29
C TYR A 165 -3.67 -8.65 -1.95
N ALA A 166 -3.75 -7.65 -2.83
CA ALA A 166 -4.64 -6.51 -2.68
C ALA A 166 -6.11 -6.94 -2.55
N THR A 167 -6.59 -7.82 -3.44
CA THR A 167 -7.95 -8.35 -3.37
C THR A 167 -8.21 -9.11 -2.07
N ALA A 168 -7.26 -9.94 -1.61
CA ALA A 168 -7.39 -10.66 -0.34
C ALA A 168 -7.48 -9.70 0.86
N LEU A 169 -6.68 -8.63 0.86
CA LEU A 169 -6.72 -7.60 1.90
C LEU A 169 -8.04 -6.83 1.92
N LEU A 170 -8.57 -6.47 0.76
CA LEU A 170 -9.86 -5.79 0.66
C LEU A 170 -11.01 -6.72 1.10
N SER A 171 -10.95 -8.00 0.74
CA SER A 171 -11.92 -8.99 1.19
C SER A 171 -11.95 -9.12 2.71
N ILE A 172 -10.79 -9.29 3.37
CA ILE A 172 -10.78 -9.39 4.83
C ILE A 172 -11.19 -8.07 5.52
N SER A 173 -10.90 -6.91 4.91
CA SER A 173 -11.39 -5.62 5.41
C SER A 173 -12.92 -5.54 5.39
N ILE A 174 -13.54 -6.01 4.31
CA ILE A 174 -15.01 -6.12 4.21
C ILE A 174 -15.54 -7.06 5.29
N ASP A 175 -14.90 -8.21 5.51
CA ASP A 175 -15.31 -9.17 6.54
C ASP A 175 -15.20 -8.59 7.96
N TYR A 176 -14.14 -7.84 8.25
CA TYR A 176 -13.96 -7.17 9.55
C TYR A 176 -15.00 -6.08 9.79
N ALA A 177 -15.28 -5.24 8.79
CA ALA A 177 -16.32 -4.22 8.90
C ALA A 177 -17.72 -4.85 9.02
N SER A 178 -17.99 -5.92 8.28
CA SER A 178 -19.26 -6.65 8.33
C SER A 178 -19.50 -7.28 9.70
N GLN A 179 -18.47 -7.89 10.31
CA GLN A 179 -18.55 -8.41 11.68
C GLN A 179 -18.91 -7.33 12.71
N VAL A 180 -18.41 -6.11 12.53
CA VAL A 180 -18.77 -4.98 13.40
C VAL A 180 -20.23 -4.59 13.23
N ILE A 181 -20.73 -4.56 12.00
CA ILE A 181 -22.14 -4.26 11.71
C ILE A 181 -23.06 -5.32 12.32
N GLU A 182 -22.75 -6.60 12.10
CA GLU A 182 -23.52 -7.73 12.62
C GLU A 182 -23.52 -7.79 14.15
N ALA A 183 -22.36 -7.55 14.79
CA ALA A 183 -22.25 -7.52 16.24
C ALA A 183 -23.10 -6.41 16.89
N LEU A 184 -23.42 -5.36 16.14
CA LEU A 184 -24.29 -4.27 16.55
C LEU A 184 -25.74 -4.44 16.06
N GLY A 185 -26.07 -5.62 15.50
CA GLY A 185 -27.41 -5.97 15.04
C GLY A 185 -27.83 -5.35 13.71
N GLY A 186 -26.90 -4.78 12.96
CA GLY A 186 -27.12 -4.30 11.60
C GLY A 186 -26.98 -5.40 10.55
N GLU A 187 -27.31 -5.07 9.30
CA GLU A 187 -27.10 -5.92 8.13
C GLU A 187 -26.05 -5.25 7.21
N PRO A 188 -24.93 -5.91 6.89
CA PRO A 188 -23.91 -5.36 6.00
C PRO A 188 -24.47 -5.13 4.59
N VAL A 189 -24.37 -3.89 4.08
CA VAL A 189 -24.74 -3.57 2.70
C VAL A 189 -23.49 -3.22 1.91
N ILE A 190 -23.06 -4.13 1.05
CA ILE A 190 -21.92 -3.92 0.14
C ILE A 190 -22.47 -3.29 -1.15
N PRO A 191 -22.20 -2.00 -1.43
CA PRO A 191 -22.70 -1.36 -2.62
C PRO A 191 -21.99 -1.89 -3.87
N MET A 192 -22.71 -1.94 -4.99
CA MET A 192 -22.03 -2.14 -6.28
C MET A 192 -21.19 -0.90 -6.60
N PRO A 193 -19.97 -1.09 -7.17
CA PRO A 193 -19.16 0.02 -7.64
C PRO A 193 -19.91 0.83 -8.71
N PRO A 194 -19.64 2.14 -8.84
CA PRO A 194 -20.15 2.92 -9.94
C PRO A 194 -19.69 2.30 -11.26
N GLU A 195 -20.57 2.29 -12.27
CA GLU A 195 -20.22 1.82 -13.60
C GLU A 195 -19.09 2.70 -14.16
N SER A 196 -17.99 2.08 -14.59
CA SER A 196 -16.84 2.79 -15.16
C SER A 196 -17.29 3.51 -16.43
N THR A 197 -17.31 4.84 -16.42
CA THR A 197 -17.46 5.61 -17.65
C THR A 197 -16.15 5.50 -18.44
N PRO A 198 -16.19 5.14 -19.74
CA PRO A 198 -14.98 5.03 -20.54
C PRO A 198 -14.49 6.44 -20.88
N GLU A 199 -13.75 7.10 -19.99
CA GLU A 199 -13.02 8.36 -20.26
C GLU A 199 -12.32 8.86 -18.99
N ASP A 200 -11.09 8.39 -18.70
CA ASP A 200 -9.97 9.26 -18.24
C ASP A 200 -8.60 8.56 -18.25
N SER A 201 -8.34 7.69 -19.23
CA SER A 201 -6.98 7.20 -19.51
C SER A 201 -6.23 8.24 -20.35
N GLY A 202 -5.82 9.33 -19.69
CA GLY A 202 -4.95 10.38 -20.20
C GLY A 202 -3.59 10.38 -19.52
#